data_AF-A0A529GKA0-F1
#
_entry.id   AF-A0A529GKA0-F1
#
_cell.length_a   1.000
_cell.length_b   1.000
_cell.length_c   1.000
_cell.angle_alpha   90.00
_cell.angle_beta   90.00
_cell.angle_gamma   90.00
#
_symmetry.space_group_name_H-M   'P 1'
#
loop_
_entity.id
_entity.type
_entity.pdbx_description
1 polymer ?
#
loop_
_entity_poly.entity_id
_entity_poly.type
_entity_poly.pdbx_seq_one_letter_code
_entity_poly.pdbx_strand_id
1 'polypeptide(L)'
;HALWFYTQMVRWGQLAHTPENLAIAWNCYRPDLYRSALKPLGVALPGANAKVEGALKAATPVGSAGASLVLGPDGFFDGQIFDPDEIEAYIAGQKHAGSLAQ
;
A
#
# COMPACT_ATOMS: atom_id res chain seq x y z
N HIS A 1 -0.77 -2.16 -2.03
CA HIS A 1 -0.61 -1.36 -3.27
C HIS A 1 -1.90 -0.72 -3.80
N ALA A 2 -3.01 -1.43 -4.01
CA ALA A 2 -4.22 -0.82 -4.64
C ALA A 2 -4.70 0.49 -4.01
N LEU A 3 -4.70 0.57 -2.66
CA LEU A 3 -5.04 1.80 -1.95
C LEU A 3 -4.09 2.96 -2.24
N TRP A 4 -2.79 2.71 -2.38
CA TRP A 4 -1.85 3.76 -2.75
C TRP A 4 -2.17 4.32 -4.15
N PHE A 5 -2.42 3.44 -5.14
CA PHE A 5 -2.85 3.90 -6.46
C PHE A 5 -4.14 4.71 -6.39
N TYR A 6 -5.13 4.24 -5.61
CA TYR A 6 -6.36 4.97 -5.35
C TYR A 6 -6.11 6.39 -4.83
N THR A 7 -5.23 6.57 -3.84
CA THR A 7 -4.88 7.91 -3.33
C THR A 7 -4.25 8.79 -4.41
N GLN A 8 -3.48 8.23 -5.34
CA GLN A 8 -2.88 9.00 -6.43
C GLN A 8 -3.93 9.40 -7.48
N MET A 9 -4.91 8.54 -7.76
CA MET A 9 -6.03 8.90 -8.62
C MET A 9 -6.88 10.02 -8.00
N VAL A 10 -7.10 10.00 -6.68
CA VAL A 10 -7.76 11.10 -5.94
C VAL A 10 -6.92 12.38 -6.03
N ARG A 11 -5.62 12.30 -5.76
CA ARG A 11 -4.68 13.45 -5.83
C ARG A 11 -4.75 14.15 -7.18
N TRP A 12 -4.81 13.39 -8.27
CA TRP A 12 -4.85 13.93 -9.63
C TRP A 12 -6.27 14.20 -10.16
N GLY A 13 -7.30 14.14 -9.30
CA GLY A 13 -8.67 14.48 -9.65
C GLY A 13 -9.37 13.50 -10.59
N GLN A 14 -8.86 12.28 -10.74
CA GLN A 14 -9.46 11.26 -11.61
C GLN A 14 -10.74 10.66 -11.01
N LEU A 15 -10.88 10.72 -9.68
CA LEU A 15 -12.12 10.38 -8.97
C LEU A 15 -12.24 11.16 -7.66
N ALA A 16 -13.47 11.27 -7.17
CA ALA A 16 -13.75 11.79 -5.83
C ALA A 16 -13.36 10.78 -4.75
N HIS A 17 -12.82 11.28 -3.64
CA HIS A 17 -12.64 10.48 -2.43
C HIS A 17 -13.99 10.30 -1.73
N THR A 18 -14.51 9.08 -1.78
CA THR A 18 -15.76 8.68 -1.08
C THR A 18 -15.57 7.32 -0.42
N PRO A 19 -16.34 6.99 0.63
CA PRO A 19 -16.31 5.68 1.26
C PRO A 19 -16.53 4.51 0.28
N GLU A 20 -17.41 4.69 -0.71
CA GLU A 20 -17.73 3.69 -1.72
C GLU A 20 -16.53 3.41 -2.63
N ASN A 21 -15.88 4.47 -3.13
CA ASN A 21 -14.72 4.31 -4.01
C ASN A 21 -13.53 3.71 -3.25
N LEU A 22 -13.34 4.08 -1.98
CA LEU A 22 -12.34 3.48 -1.12
C LEU A 22 -12.61 1.98 -0.91
N ALA A 23 -13.87 1.61 -0.64
CA ALA A 23 -14.26 0.21 -0.50
C ALA A 23 -14.04 -0.59 -1.78
N ILE A 24 -14.30 -0.01 -2.95
CA ILE A 24 -14.00 -0.64 -4.25
C ILE A 24 -12.50 -0.90 -4.39
N ALA A 25 -11.66 0.10 -4.11
CA ALA A 25 -10.21 -0.02 -4.18
C ALA A 25 -9.65 -1.05 -3.19
N TRP A 26 -10.23 -1.14 -1.99
CA TRP A 26 -9.88 -2.17 -1.01
C TRP A 26 -10.22 -3.57 -1.50
N ASN A 27 -11.42 -3.75 -2.05
CA ASN A 27 -11.95 -5.07 -2.41
C ASN A 27 -11.43 -5.61 -3.76
N CYS A 28 -10.89 -4.75 -4.63
CA CYS A 28 -10.42 -5.16 -5.95
C CYS A 28 -9.08 -5.92 -5.90
N TYR A 29 -8.30 -5.75 -4.82
CA TYR A 29 -7.01 -6.40 -4.65
C TYR A 29 -7.07 -7.46 -3.56
N ARG A 30 -6.99 -8.73 -3.98
CA ARG A 30 -7.25 -9.91 -3.12
C ARG A 30 -6.02 -10.79 -2.93
N PRO A 31 -4.96 -10.29 -2.23
CA PRO A 31 -3.75 -11.08 -1.97
C PRO A 31 -4.02 -12.32 -1.11
N ASP A 32 -5.12 -12.35 -0.37
CA ASP A 32 -5.57 -13.52 0.36
C ASP A 32 -5.94 -14.69 -0.57
N LEU A 33 -6.56 -14.41 -1.72
CA LEU A 33 -6.87 -15.44 -2.73
C LEU A 33 -5.59 -15.99 -3.36
N TYR A 34 -4.63 -15.11 -3.67
CA TYR A 34 -3.30 -15.50 -4.15
C TYR A 34 -2.60 -16.40 -3.13
N ARG A 35 -2.59 -16.01 -1.85
CA ARG A 35 -2.01 -16.81 -0.77
C ARG A 35 -2.69 -18.18 -0.64
N SER A 36 -4.02 -18.22 -0.73
CA SER A 36 -4.79 -19.46 -0.65
C SER A 36 -4.41 -20.43 -1.78
N ALA A 37 -4.31 -19.92 -3.02
CA ALA A 37 -3.96 -20.72 -4.19
C ALA A 37 -2.53 -21.28 -4.13
N LEU A 38 -1.57 -20.51 -3.61
CA LEU A 38 -0.16 -20.91 -3.56
C LEU A 38 0.20 -21.71 -2.30
N LYS A 39 -0.70 -21.79 -1.30
CA LYS A 39 -0.46 -22.50 -0.03
C LYS A 39 0.11 -23.92 -0.21
N PRO A 40 -0.38 -24.77 -1.13
CA PRO A 40 0.15 -26.13 -1.30
C PRO A 40 1.61 -26.19 -1.76
N LEU A 41 2.14 -25.11 -2.36
CA LEU A 41 3.50 -25.06 -2.88
C LEU A 41 4.57 -24.87 -1.78
N GLY A 42 4.16 -24.56 -0.55
CA GLY A 42 5.08 -24.39 0.58
C GLY A 42 6.04 -23.18 0.46
N VAL A 43 5.77 -22.27 -0.47
CA VAL A 43 6.58 -21.07 -0.71
C VAL A 43 6.32 -19.98 0.34
N ALA A 44 7.29 -19.10 0.54
CA ALA A 44 7.13 -17.93 1.41
C ALA A 44 6.05 -16.99 0.87
N LEU A 45 4.99 -16.75 1.66
CA LEU A 45 3.90 -15.85 1.29
C LEU A 45 3.65 -14.82 2.40
N PRO A 46 3.56 -13.51 2.10
CA PRO A 46 3.26 -12.49 3.11
C PRO A 46 1.95 -12.80 3.84
N GLY A 47 1.96 -12.72 5.18
CA GLY A 47 0.77 -12.97 6.00
C GLY A 47 -0.27 -11.84 5.97
N ALA A 48 0.19 -10.60 5.82
CA ALA A 48 -0.69 -9.43 5.75
C ALA A 48 -1.23 -9.19 4.32
N ASN A 49 -2.38 -8.53 4.23
CA ASN A 49 -2.99 -8.12 2.95
C ASN A 49 -2.58 -6.70 2.53
N ALA A 50 -2.00 -5.94 3.45
CA ALA A 50 -1.53 -4.59 3.27
C ALA A 50 -0.18 -4.42 3.97
N LYS A 51 0.60 -3.43 3.55
CA LYS A 51 1.83 -2.99 4.20
C LYS A 51 1.91 -1.47 4.18
N VAL A 52 2.60 -0.92 5.17
CA VAL A 52 3.06 0.47 5.14
C VAL A 52 4.17 0.58 4.10
N GLU A 53 4.08 1.57 3.21
CA GLU A 53 5.05 1.81 2.14
C GLU A 53 5.91 3.02 2.49
N GLY A 54 7.21 2.95 2.18
CA GLY A 54 8.16 4.05 2.41
C GLY A 54 8.84 4.02 3.78
N ALA A 55 8.46 3.08 4.65
CA ALA A 55 8.97 2.98 6.02
C ALA A 55 10.26 2.15 6.14
N LEU A 56 10.54 1.25 5.19
CA LEU A 56 11.68 0.35 5.28
C LEU A 56 12.96 1.03 4.79
N LYS A 57 13.95 1.13 5.69
CA LYS A 57 15.28 1.71 5.39
C LYS A 57 16.36 0.68 5.09
N ALA A 58 16.10 -0.59 5.43
CA ALA A 58 17.03 -1.70 5.30
C ALA A 58 16.26 -3.00 5.04
N ALA A 59 16.98 -4.06 4.68
CA ALA A 59 16.42 -5.39 4.56
C ALA A 59 15.75 -5.82 5.89
N THR A 60 14.45 -6.07 5.85
CA THR A 60 13.61 -6.28 7.03
C THR A 60 12.84 -7.59 6.91
N PRO A 61 13.00 -8.53 7.86
CA PRO A 61 12.18 -9.73 7.92
C PRO A 61 10.71 -9.38 8.17
N VAL A 62 9.81 -10.06 7.47
CA VAL A 62 8.37 -9.89 7.63
C VAL A 62 7.67 -11.22 7.89
N GLY A 63 6.50 -11.16 8.52
CA GLY A 63 5.69 -12.34 8.76
C GLY A 63 5.24 -13.01 7.44
N SER A 64 5.60 -14.27 7.26
CA SER A 64 5.20 -15.09 6.12
C SER A 64 4.68 -16.45 6.57
N ALA A 65 3.80 -17.03 5.75
CA ALA A 65 3.49 -18.46 5.83
C ALA A 65 4.60 -19.25 5.12
N GLY A 66 5.07 -20.34 5.72
CA GLY A 66 6.10 -21.21 5.15
C GLY A 66 7.52 -20.71 5.43
N ALA A 67 8.31 -20.49 4.38
CA ALA A 67 9.68 -20.01 4.48
C ALA A 67 9.77 -18.51 4.85
N SER A 68 10.93 -18.08 5.35
CA SER A 68 11.20 -16.68 5.73
C SER A 68 11.12 -15.75 4.51
N LEU A 69 10.52 -14.58 4.70
CA LEU A 69 10.46 -13.51 3.71
C LEU A 69 11.16 -12.26 4.25
N VAL A 70 12.02 -11.66 3.44
CA VAL A 70 12.71 -10.39 3.75
C VAL A 70 12.34 -9.39 2.67
N LEU A 71 11.88 -8.21 3.08
CA LEU A 71 11.62 -7.08 2.19
C LEU A 71 12.82 -6.13 2.20
N GLY A 72 13.15 -5.56 1.04
CA GLY A 72 14.18 -4.52 0.92
C GLY A 72 13.68 -3.14 1.36
N PRO A 73 14.56 -2.12 1.34
CA PRO A 73 14.15 -0.73 1.50
C PRO A 73 13.11 -0.32 0.45
N ASP A 74 12.12 0.48 0.85
CA ASP A 74 10.98 0.86 -0.01
C ASP A 74 10.61 2.35 0.04
N GLY A 75 11.55 3.20 0.48
CA GLY A 75 11.40 4.66 0.57
C GLY A 75 10.93 5.32 -0.73
N PHE A 76 9.96 6.24 -0.62
CA PHE A 76 9.67 7.21 -1.67
C PHE A 76 10.76 8.30 -1.71
N PHE A 77 10.96 8.93 -2.87
CA PHE A 77 12.03 9.93 -3.07
C PHE A 77 11.89 11.19 -2.21
N ASP A 78 10.66 11.54 -1.83
CA ASP A 78 10.34 12.67 -0.98
C ASP A 78 10.26 12.30 0.52
N GLY A 79 10.56 11.06 0.87
CA GLY A 79 10.54 10.55 2.24
C GLY A 79 9.15 10.43 2.85
N GLN A 80 8.07 10.60 2.07
CA GLN A 80 6.73 10.34 2.57
C GLN A 80 6.54 8.87 2.92
N ILE A 81 5.57 8.60 3.79
CA ILE A 81 5.14 7.25 4.17
C ILE A 81 3.67 7.12 3.83
N PHE A 82 3.29 6.02 3.20
CA PHE A 82 1.90 5.66 2.99
C PHE A 82 1.51 4.56 3.97
N ASP A 83 0.63 4.88 4.90
CA ASP A 83 0.00 3.93 5.79
C ASP A 83 -1.45 3.66 5.33
N PRO A 84 -1.79 2.41 4.93
CA PRO A 84 -3.15 2.01 4.56
C PRO A 84 -4.23 2.29 5.60
N ASP A 85 -3.86 2.43 6.88
CA ASP A 85 -4.80 2.72 7.97
C ASP A 85 -5.00 4.24 8.18
N GLU A 86 -4.16 5.08 7.54
CA GLU A 86 -4.16 6.56 7.66
C GLU A 86 -4.42 7.24 6.30
N ILE A 87 -5.31 6.68 5.47
CA ILE A 87 -5.56 7.13 4.09
C ILE A 87 -6.01 8.60 4.01
N GLU A 88 -6.90 9.01 4.91
CA GLU A 88 -7.43 10.38 4.97
C GLU A 88 -6.30 11.39 5.20
N ALA A 89 -5.44 11.11 6.18
CA ALA A 89 -4.28 11.94 6.51
C ALA A 89 -3.30 12.02 5.34
N TYR A 90 -3.04 10.88 4.69
CA TYR A 90 -2.17 10.82 3.52
C TYR A 90 -2.70 11.68 2.36
N ILE A 91 -3.99 11.56 2.00
CA ILE A 91 -4.62 12.37 0.95
C ILE A 91 -4.58 13.88 1.32
N ALA A 92 -4.85 14.24 2.57
CA ALA A 92 -4.79 15.62 3.03
C ALA A 92 -3.38 16.23 2.92
N GLY A 93 -2.35 15.44 3.25
CA GLY A 93 -0.94 15.84 3.13
C GLY A 93 -0.53 16.12 1.69
N GLN A 94 -1.08 15.38 0.72
CA GLN A 94 -0.74 15.53 -0.70
C GLN A 94 -1.28 16.81 -1.35
N LYS A 95 -2.34 17.41 -0.81
CA LYS A 95 -2.91 18.68 -1.32
C LYS A 95 -1.97 19.87 -1.14
N HIS A 96 -1.08 19.82 -0.14
CA HIS A 96 -0.17 20.92 0.19
C HIS A 96 1.09 20.94 -0.69
N ALA A 97 1.53 19.79 -1.19
CA ALA A 97 2.72 19.68 -2.03
C ALA A 97 2.53 20.23 -3.45
N GLY A 98 1.28 20.32 -3.95
CA GLY A 98 0.97 20.81 -5.31
C GLY A 98 0.94 22.33 -5.46
N SER A 99 0.96 23.10 -4.35
CA SER A 99 0.83 24.56 -4.37
C SER A 99 2.14 25.31 -4.59
N LEU A 100 3.28 24.62 -4.57
CA LEU A 100 4.61 25.24 -4.70
C LEU A 100 5.14 25.26 -6.15
N ALA A 101 4.30 24.96 -7.14
CA ALA A 101 4.66 24.87 -8.55
C ALA A 101 3.93 25.89 -9.45
N GLN A 102 3.65 27.10 -8.94
CA GLN A 102 3.20 28.25 -9.73
C GLN A 102 4.12 29.45 -9.51
#